data_AF-A0A4Z2ERM1-F1
#
_entry.id   AF-A0A4Z2ERM1-F1
#
_cell.length_a   1.000
_cell.length_b   1.000
_cell.length_c   1.000
_cell.angle_alpha   90.00
_cell.angle_beta   90.00
_cell.angle_gamma   90.00
#
_symmetry.space_group_name_H-M   'P 1'
#
loop_
_entity.id
_entity.type
_entity.pdbx_description
1 polymer ?
#
loop_
_entity_poly.entity_id
_entity_poly.type
_entity_poly.pdbx_seq_one_letter_code
_entity_poly.pdbx_strand_id
1 'polypeptide(L)' 'MTWMEVPGEKLLEPVVSMPDMLRSLASTKPTVNDQDLDKLKKFTQDFGQEG' A
#
# COMPACT_ATOMS: atom_id res chain seq x y z
N MET A 1 -8.78 22.42 24.08
CA MET A 1 -8.79 22.72 22.64
C MET A 1 -8.68 21.44 21.86
N THR A 2 -9.80 21.03 21.26
CA THR A 2 -9.89 19.89 20.33
C THR A 2 -9.97 20.38 18.90
N TRP A 3 -9.87 19.49 17.91
CA TRP A 3 -10.00 19.86 16.49
C TRP A 3 -11.38 20.48 16.16
N MET A 4 -12.42 20.15 16.93
CA MET A 4 -13.78 20.73 16.79
C MET A 4 -13.82 22.23 17.06
N GLU A 5 -12.82 22.76 17.78
CA GLU A 5 -12.72 24.16 18.16
C GLU A 5 -11.81 24.96 17.20
N VAL A 6 -11.24 24.31 16.18
CA VAL A 6 -10.37 24.94 15.17
C VAL A 6 -11.20 25.24 13.90
N PRO A 7 -11.35 26.51 13.50
CA PRO A 7 -11.98 26.85 12.22
C PRO A 7 -11.24 26.22 11.04
N GLY A 8 -11.98 25.69 10.06
CA GLY A 8 -11.41 24.90 8.97
C GLY A 8 -10.37 25.67 8.14
N GLU A 9 -10.61 26.96 7.90
CA GLU A 9 -9.69 27.84 7.17
C GLU A 9 -8.42 28.20 7.94
N LYS A 10 -8.35 27.84 9.22
CA LYS A 10 -7.17 28.05 10.10
C LYS A 10 -6.49 26.73 10.48
N LEU A 11 -7.01 25.60 10.02
CA LEU A 11 -6.38 24.32 10.22
C LEU A 11 -5.10 24.28 9.36
N LEU A 12 -3.99 23.94 10.00
CA LEU A 12 -2.73 23.66 9.32
C LEU A 12 -2.38 22.20 9.61
N GLU A 13 -2.63 21.33 8.66
CA GLU A 13 -2.33 19.92 8.77
C GLU A 13 -0.82 19.66 8.82
N PRO A 14 -0.36 18.65 9.57
CA PRO A 14 1.03 18.23 9.52
C PRO A 14 1.37 17.64 8.14
N VAL A 15 2.60 17.84 7.69
CA VAL A 15 3.11 17.17 6.49
C VAL A 15 3.28 15.68 6.75
N VAL A 16 3.02 14.85 5.72
CA VAL A 16 3.36 13.43 5.77
C VAL A 16 4.88 13.28 5.76
N SER A 17 5.40 12.53 6.73
CA SER A 17 6.83 12.32 6.92
C SER A 17 7.25 10.87 6.64
N MET A 18 8.56 10.63 6.48
CA MET A 18 9.07 9.26 6.32
C MET A 18 8.69 8.30 7.46
N PRO A 19 8.71 8.71 8.75
CA PRO A 19 8.17 7.90 9.84
C PRO A 19 6.72 7.42 9.64
N ASP A 20 5.85 8.25 9.06
CA ASP A 20 4.46 7.87 8.78
C ASP A 20 4.39 6.78 7.71
N MET A 21 5.24 6.90 6.68
CA MET A 21 5.38 5.88 5.64
C MET A 21 5.91 4.55 6.20
N LEU A 22 6.94 4.60 7.05
CA LEU A 22 7.50 3.40 7.69
C LEU A 22 6.50 2.72 8.61
N ARG A 23 5.71 3.49 9.37
CA ARG A 23 4.61 2.95 10.19
C ARG A 23 3.56 2.25 9.33
N SER A 24 3.19 2.86 8.19
CA SER A 24 2.24 2.29 7.25
C SER A 24 2.76 0.98 6.66
N LEU A 25 4.02 0.95 6.24
CA LEU A 25 4.70 -0.24 5.73
C LEU A 25 4.73 -1.36 6.77
N ALA A 26 5.09 -1.06 8.02
CA ALA A 26 5.18 -2.06 9.09
C ALA A 26 3.84 -2.75 9.38
N SER A 27 2.71 -2.08 9.10
CA SER A 27 1.36 -2.63 9.28
C SER A 27 0.82 -3.35 8.03
N THR A 28 1.50 -3.23 6.89
CA THR A 28 1.09 -3.83 5.61
C THR A 28 1.84 -5.13 5.38
N LYS A 29 1.10 -6.23 5.15
CA LYS A 29 1.69 -7.53 4.85
C LYS A 29 1.77 -7.75 3.33
N PRO A 30 2.80 -8.47 2.83
CA PRO A 30 2.81 -8.94 1.46
C PRO A 30 1.53 -9.76 1.18
N THR A 31 0.88 -9.47 0.06
CA THR A 31 -0.38 -10.13 -0.33
C THR A 31 -0.19 -11.26 -1.32
N VAL A 32 0.90 -11.23 -2.10
CA VAL A 32 1.25 -12.26 -3.07
C VAL A 32 2.28 -13.19 -2.44
N ASN A 33 1.95 -14.47 -2.39
CA ASN A 33 2.85 -15.52 -1.92
C ASN A 33 3.52 -16.25 -3.12
N ASP A 34 4.52 -17.07 -2.83
CA ASP A 34 5.29 -17.79 -3.85
C ASP A 34 4.43 -18.77 -4.67
N GLN A 35 3.41 -19.38 -4.08
CA GLN A 35 2.54 -20.32 -4.79
C GLN A 35 1.71 -19.64 -5.88
N ASP A 36 1.30 -18.39 -5.64
CA ASP A 36 0.61 -17.59 -6.65
C ASP A 36 1.53 -17.24 -7.81
N LEU A 37 2.81 -16.96 -7.51
CA LEU A 37 3.82 -16.75 -8.54
C LEU A 37 4.10 -18.02 -9.36
N ASP A 38 4.13 -19.20 -8.73
CA ASP A 38 4.33 -20.48 -9.43
C ASP A 38 3.19 -20.79 -10.42
N LYS A 39 1.94 -20.52 -10.02
CA LYS A 39 0.78 -20.67 -10.91
C LYS A 39 0.88 -19.76 -12.13
N LEU A 40 1.23 -18.49 -11.91
CA LEU A 40 1.40 -17.51 -12.99
C LEU A 40 2.54 -17.92 -13.92
N LYS A 41 3.67 -18.35 -13.36
CA LYS A 41 4.82 -18.81 -14.14
C LYS A 41 4.47 -20.02 -14.99
N LYS A 42 3.75 -21.00 -14.43
CA LYS A 42 3.28 -22.17 -15.17
C LYS A 42 2.36 -21.76 -16.32
N PHE A 43 1.38 -20.90 -16.06
CA PHE A 43 0.49 -20.38 -17.10
C PHE A 43 1.28 -19.69 -18.23
N THR A 44 2.24 -18.83 -17.89
CA THR A 44 3.10 -18.16 -18.87
C THR A 44 3.92 -19.16 -19.70
N GLN A 45 4.41 -20.23 -19.09
CA GLN A 45 5.19 -21.28 -19.77
C GLN A 45 4.33 -22.16 -20.69
N ASP A 46 3.12 -22.51 -20.25
CA ASP A 46 2.23 -23.42 -20.97
C ASP A 46 1.58 -22.75 -22.20
N PHE A 47 1.35 -21.42 -22.15
CA PHE A 47 0.58 -20.69 -23.18
C PHE A 47 1.37 -19.61 -23.93
N GLY A 48 2.40 -19.01 -23.33
CA GLY A 48 3.18 -17.95 -23.98
C GLY A 48 2.31 -16.72 -24.34
N GLN A 49 2.52 -16.15 -25.53
CA GLN A 49 1.75 -15.02 -26.05
C GLN A 49 0.64 -15.40 -27.04
N GLU A 50 0.68 -16.61 -27.60
CA GLU A 50 -0.20 -17.04 -28.70
C GLU A 50 -1.25 -18.08 -28.26
N GLY A 51 -1.30 -18.39 -26.96
CA GLY A 51 -2.23 -19.35 -26.36
C GLY A 51 -3.63 -18.83 -26.10
#